data_AF-A0A8J4T8A5-F1
#
_entry.id   AF-A0A8J4T8A5-F1
#
_cell.length_a   1.000
_cell.length_b   1.000
_cell.length_c   1.000
_cell.angle_alpha   90.00
_cell.angle_beta   90.00
_cell.angle_gamma   90.00
#
_symmetry.space_group_name_H-M   'P 1'
#
loop_
_entity.id
_entity.type
_entity.pdbx_description
1 polymer ?
#
loop_
_entity_poly.entity_id
_entity_poly.type
_entity_poly.pdbx_seq_one_letter_code
_entity_poly.pdbx_strand_id
1 'polypeptide(L)'
;MRFSRLRDEVNAIEKASKPMKPLTLQSGVRRKLFYGVIAIFFLGLLTPVHSQTPAQQAQSQEMTTTTSDAADTEQAPKLPNDQLDSLVAPIALYPDPLLAQTLAASTYPLEIIQLQQWMGRNKNLKDKALAEAVAKQPWDPSIQGLVEFPDVVQRMTDNIQWTSDLGNAFLAQQSDVMAAVQRMRAKAQGTGNLKTSAQTTVQTETVPSGNQVITIQPTNSDVVYVPSYDPTVVYGAAPPAYPYYPYTYPG
;
A
#
# COMPACT_ATOMS: atom_id res chain seq x y z
N MET A 1 8.96 3.55 44.61
CA MET A 1 7.81 2.88 43.96
C MET A 1 7.65 3.18 42.46
N ARG A 2 8.19 4.27 41.89
CA ARG A 2 8.06 4.60 40.44
C ARG A 2 8.91 3.74 39.49
N PHE A 3 10.02 3.16 39.96
CA PHE A 3 10.95 2.38 39.12
C PHE A 3 10.49 0.95 38.79
N SER A 4 9.66 0.33 39.64
CA SER A 4 9.14 -1.01 39.37
C SER A 4 8.14 -0.99 38.21
N ARG A 5 7.25 0.02 38.17
CA ARG A 5 6.24 0.16 37.11
C ARG A 5 6.84 0.36 35.72
N LEU A 6 7.94 1.12 35.60
CA LEU A 6 8.66 1.30 34.33
C LEU A 6 9.34 0.02 33.84
N ARG A 7 9.85 -0.81 34.75
CA ARG A 7 10.45 -2.10 34.39
C ARG A 7 9.39 -3.09 33.91
N ASP A 8 8.23 -3.08 34.53
CA ASP A 8 7.11 -3.93 34.14
C ASP A 8 6.54 -3.50 32.77
N GLU A 9 6.49 -2.20 32.48
CA GLU A 9 6.10 -1.67 31.16
C GLU A 9 7.13 -2.01 30.08
N VAL A 10 8.44 -1.87 30.35
CA VAL A 10 9.50 -2.25 29.40
C VAL A 10 9.47 -3.75 29.10
N ASN A 11 9.28 -4.58 30.13
CA ASN A 11 9.13 -6.04 29.96
C ASN A 11 7.84 -6.42 29.20
N ALA A 12 6.76 -5.65 29.37
CA ALA A 12 5.53 -5.85 28.61
C ALA A 12 5.72 -5.51 27.12
N ILE A 13 6.49 -4.46 26.80
CA ILE A 13 6.83 -4.06 25.43
C ILE A 13 7.77 -5.11 24.78
N GLU A 14 8.77 -5.60 25.52
CA GLU A 14 9.68 -6.64 25.03
C GLU A 14 8.95 -7.96 24.77
N LYS A 15 7.97 -8.31 25.62
CA LYS A 15 7.13 -9.52 25.46
C LYS A 15 6.08 -9.39 24.35
N ALA A 16 5.71 -8.16 23.97
CA ALA A 16 4.81 -7.89 22.85
C ALA A 16 5.52 -7.97 21.48
N SER A 17 6.86 -7.94 21.45
CA SER A 17 7.66 -8.09 20.23
C SER A 17 7.96 -9.57 19.97
N LYS A 18 7.06 -10.24 19.25
CA LYS A 18 7.29 -11.61 18.79
C LYS A 18 8.24 -11.64 17.58
N PRO A 19 9.06 -12.70 17.41
CA PRO A 19 10.03 -12.76 16.34
C PRO A 19 9.34 -12.75 14.97
N MET A 20 9.68 -11.75 14.15
CA MET A 20 9.19 -11.60 12.79
C MET A 20 9.58 -12.81 11.94
N LYS A 21 8.62 -13.35 11.19
CA LYS A 21 8.86 -14.51 10.31
C LYS A 21 9.62 -14.03 9.06
N PRO A 22 10.83 -14.56 8.77
CA PRO A 22 11.57 -14.19 7.57
C PRO A 22 10.95 -14.84 6.34
N LEU A 23 10.70 -14.06 5.29
CA LEU A 23 10.51 -14.58 3.93
C LEU A 23 11.68 -14.11 3.08
N THR A 24 12.54 -15.05 2.71
CA THR A 24 13.68 -14.81 1.82
C THR A 24 13.15 -14.50 0.42
N LEU A 25 13.38 -13.29 -0.09
CA LEU A 25 13.23 -12.99 -1.51
C LEU A 25 14.33 -13.77 -2.23
N GLN A 26 13.99 -14.92 -2.81
CA GLN A 26 14.90 -15.65 -3.68
C GLN A 26 15.25 -14.75 -4.87
N SER A 27 16.49 -14.22 -4.84
CA SER A 27 17.08 -13.37 -5.87
C SER A 27 17.11 -14.12 -7.20
N GLY A 28 16.07 -13.93 -8.00
CA GLY A 28 15.83 -14.68 -9.22
C GLY A 28 15.71 -13.88 -10.50
N VAL A 29 15.72 -12.53 -10.49
CA VAL A 29 15.82 -11.73 -11.72
C VAL A 29 16.44 -10.37 -11.41
N ARG A 30 17.63 -10.08 -11.95
CA ARG A 30 18.19 -8.72 -12.00
C ARG A 30 17.36 -7.86 -12.96
N ARG A 31 16.22 -7.31 -12.52
CA ARG A 31 15.57 -6.22 -13.25
C ARG A 31 16.36 -4.94 -12.99
N LYS A 32 17.19 -4.55 -13.97
CA LYS A 32 17.78 -3.21 -13.99
C LYS A 32 16.64 -2.19 -14.14
N LEU A 33 16.23 -1.56 -13.05
CA LEU A 33 15.43 -0.33 -13.12
C LEU A 33 16.36 0.78 -13.63
N PHE A 34 16.24 1.11 -14.92
CA PHE A 34 16.79 2.33 -15.47
C PHE A 34 15.96 3.50 -14.94
N TYR A 35 16.47 4.19 -13.92
CA TYR A 35 16.05 5.55 -13.60
C TYR A 35 16.65 6.49 -14.65
N GLY A 36 15.91 6.70 -15.74
CA GLY A 36 16.23 7.68 -16.76
C GLY A 36 15.67 9.04 -16.38
N VAL A 37 16.55 9.93 -15.92
CA VAL A 37 16.34 11.38 -15.83
C VAL A 37 15.92 11.91 -17.20
N ILE A 38 14.66 12.32 -17.38
CA ILE A 38 14.27 13.08 -18.58
C ILE A 38 14.52 14.55 -18.28
N ALA A 39 15.75 14.96 -18.59
CA ALA A 39 16.14 16.35 -18.71
C ALA A 39 15.52 16.94 -19.98
N ILE A 40 14.87 18.08 -19.82
CA ILE A 40 14.33 18.94 -20.87
C ILE A 40 15.47 19.36 -21.80
N PHE A 41 15.34 19.08 -23.09
CA PHE A 41 16.14 19.72 -24.14
C PHE A 41 15.23 20.33 -25.20
N PHE A 42 15.25 21.66 -25.22
CA PHE A 42 14.58 22.55 -26.16
C PHE A 42 15.65 23.07 -27.13
N LEU A 43 15.64 22.65 -28.40
CA LEU A 43 16.30 23.26 -29.58
C LEU A 43 16.05 22.33 -30.79
N GLY A 44 15.65 22.70 -32.02
CA GLY A 44 15.33 23.93 -32.71
C GLY A 44 15.15 23.62 -34.21
N LEU A 45 14.41 24.49 -34.93
CA LEU A 45 14.35 24.74 -36.39
C LEU A 45 13.70 23.78 -37.42
N LEU A 46 12.59 24.30 -37.99
CA LEU A 46 12.14 24.42 -39.40
C LEU A 46 12.52 23.36 -40.47
N THR A 47 11.50 22.80 -41.14
CA THR A 47 11.10 23.13 -42.53
C THR A 47 9.72 22.52 -42.88
N PRO A 48 8.98 23.08 -43.87
CA PRO A 48 7.60 22.70 -44.17
C PRO A 48 7.50 21.70 -45.33
N VAL A 49 6.52 20.81 -45.30
CA VAL A 49 6.01 20.15 -46.51
C VAL A 49 4.49 20.06 -46.44
N HIS A 50 3.85 20.73 -47.39
CA HIS A 50 2.44 20.61 -47.70
C HIS A 50 2.17 19.28 -48.42
N SER A 51 1.05 18.63 -48.10
CA SER A 51 0.15 18.05 -49.11
C SER A 51 -1.22 17.75 -48.49
N GLN A 52 -2.24 18.35 -49.09
CA GLN A 52 -3.66 18.18 -48.82
C GLN A 52 -4.20 16.97 -49.61
N THR A 53 -5.06 16.14 -49.01
CA THR A 53 -6.19 15.46 -49.68
C THR A 53 -7.18 14.93 -48.63
N PRO A 54 -8.44 14.62 -48.97
CA PRO A 54 -9.59 15.48 -48.75
C PRO A 54 -10.53 14.98 -47.64
N ALA A 55 -11.31 15.91 -47.10
CA ALA A 55 -12.42 15.64 -46.19
C ALA A 55 -13.52 14.81 -46.86
N GLN A 56 -13.99 13.79 -46.14
CA GLN A 56 -15.29 13.17 -46.37
C GLN A 56 -16.17 13.48 -45.16
N GLN A 57 -17.09 14.43 -45.34
CA GLN A 57 -18.18 14.71 -44.42
C GLN A 57 -19.20 13.57 -44.46
N ALA A 58 -19.64 13.12 -43.29
CA ALA A 58 -20.95 12.51 -43.11
C ALA A 58 -21.52 12.93 -41.75
N GLN A 59 -22.36 13.96 -41.81
CA GLN A 59 -23.59 14.15 -41.03
C GLN A 59 -23.51 14.23 -39.49
N SER A 60 -23.38 15.47 -39.01
CA SER A 60 -23.94 15.89 -37.72
C SER A 60 -25.45 15.66 -37.71
N GLN A 61 -25.93 14.77 -36.85
CA GLN A 61 -27.30 14.79 -36.39
C GLN A 61 -27.35 15.62 -35.11
N GLU A 62 -28.00 16.77 -35.25
CA GLU A 62 -28.42 17.66 -34.19
C GLU A 62 -29.49 16.94 -33.36
N MET A 63 -29.17 16.62 -32.10
CA MET A 63 -30.17 16.32 -31.09
C MET A 63 -30.17 17.48 -30.11
N THR A 64 -31.15 18.36 -30.28
CA THR A 64 -31.52 19.39 -29.33
C THR A 64 -31.85 18.71 -28.01
N THR A 65 -30.99 18.84 -27.01
CA THR A 65 -31.34 18.55 -25.62
C THR A 65 -31.05 19.79 -24.79
N THR A 66 -32.16 20.41 -24.40
CA THR A 66 -32.41 21.30 -23.27
C THR A 66 -31.21 21.60 -22.37
N THR A 67 -30.93 22.90 -22.21
CA THR A 67 -30.22 23.50 -21.09
C THR A 67 -30.76 22.91 -19.77
N SER A 68 -29.98 22.02 -19.16
CA SER A 68 -30.14 21.61 -17.76
C SER A 68 -28.86 21.98 -17.05
N ASP A 69 -29.03 22.59 -15.89
CA ASP A 69 -28.02 23.08 -14.97
C ASP A 69 -26.81 22.16 -14.82
N ALA A 70 -25.67 22.81 -14.52
CA ALA A 70 -24.42 22.20 -14.12
C ALA A 70 -24.66 20.96 -13.24
N ALA A 71 -24.40 19.78 -13.81
CA ALA A 71 -24.20 18.59 -13.04
C ALA A 71 -22.92 18.80 -12.22
N ASP A 72 -23.10 19.22 -10.98
CA ASP A 72 -22.13 18.99 -9.92
C ASP A 72 -21.82 17.49 -10.00
N THR A 73 -20.63 17.14 -10.48
CA THR A 73 -20.13 15.78 -10.38
C THR A 73 -20.06 15.50 -8.89
N GLU A 74 -21.07 14.82 -8.36
CA GLU A 74 -21.17 14.44 -6.95
C GLU A 74 -19.99 13.50 -6.66
N GLN A 75 -18.87 14.12 -6.28
CA GLN A 75 -17.66 13.44 -5.89
C GLN A 75 -18.03 12.68 -4.63
N ALA A 76 -17.94 11.34 -4.69
CA ALA A 76 -18.27 10.47 -3.57
C ALA A 76 -17.64 11.04 -2.29
N PRO A 77 -18.40 11.15 -1.17
CA PRO A 77 -17.92 11.79 0.04
C PRO A 77 -16.58 11.22 0.48
N LYS A 78 -15.59 12.09 0.65
CA LYS A 78 -14.27 11.71 1.13
C LYS A 78 -14.35 11.15 2.54
N LEU A 79 -13.60 10.08 2.82
CA LEU A 79 -13.50 9.56 4.18
C LEU A 79 -12.74 10.57 5.06
N PRO A 80 -13.22 10.87 6.28
CA PRO A 80 -12.55 11.76 7.20
C PRO A 80 -11.22 11.17 7.70
N ASN A 81 -10.33 12.03 8.19
CA ASN A 81 -8.99 11.65 8.63
C ASN A 81 -8.96 10.52 9.67
N ASP A 82 -9.82 10.57 10.69
CA ASP A 82 -9.86 9.55 11.75
C ASP A 82 -10.29 8.16 11.21
N GLN A 83 -11.15 8.15 10.18
CA GLN A 83 -11.54 6.92 9.51
C GLN A 83 -10.40 6.38 8.65
N LEU A 84 -9.70 7.26 7.92
CA LEU A 84 -8.51 6.87 7.16
C LEU A 84 -7.39 6.33 8.07
N ASP A 85 -7.15 6.97 9.20
CA ASP A 85 -6.16 6.53 10.20
C ASP A 85 -6.47 5.12 10.67
N SER A 86 -7.76 4.83 10.93
CA SER A 86 -8.22 3.51 11.34
C SER A 86 -8.15 2.47 10.22
N LEU A 87 -8.42 2.89 8.97
CA LEU A 87 -8.36 2.06 7.78
C LEU A 87 -6.93 1.61 7.46
N VAL A 88 -5.95 2.50 7.59
CA VAL A 88 -4.53 2.18 7.31
C VAL A 88 -3.78 1.62 8.51
N ALA A 89 -4.31 1.74 9.72
CA ALA A 89 -3.68 1.26 10.96
C ALA A 89 -3.08 -0.15 10.86
N PRO A 90 -3.73 -1.15 10.24
CA PRO A 90 -3.19 -2.51 10.19
C PRO A 90 -1.94 -2.67 9.31
N ILE A 91 -1.67 -1.73 8.40
CA ILE A 91 -0.60 -1.82 7.39
C ILE A 91 0.37 -0.63 7.41
N ALA A 92 0.10 0.41 8.20
CA ALA A 92 0.90 1.63 8.18
C ALA A 92 2.37 1.44 8.58
N LEU A 93 2.71 0.38 9.32
CA LEU A 93 4.12 0.05 9.64
C LEU A 93 4.77 -0.91 8.64
N TYR A 94 4.08 -1.33 7.58
CA TYR A 94 4.72 -2.13 6.52
C TYR A 94 5.88 -1.36 5.88
N PRO A 95 6.97 -2.04 5.48
CA PRO A 95 7.99 -1.44 4.63
C PRO A 95 7.37 -0.85 3.37
N ASP A 96 7.90 0.27 2.89
CA ASP A 96 7.28 1.05 1.80
C ASP A 96 6.99 0.23 0.54
N PRO A 97 7.88 -0.69 0.09
CA PRO A 97 7.57 -1.55 -1.07
C PRO A 97 6.35 -2.46 -0.83
N LEU A 98 6.25 -3.06 0.36
CA LEU A 98 5.13 -3.92 0.72
C LEU A 98 3.84 -3.13 0.90
N LEU A 99 3.92 -1.94 1.52
CA LEU A 99 2.78 -1.04 1.67
C LEU A 99 2.21 -0.65 0.30
N ALA A 100 3.07 -0.20 -0.62
CA ALA A 100 2.65 0.20 -1.96
C ALA A 100 1.99 -0.97 -2.70
N GLN A 101 2.58 -2.16 -2.63
CA GLN A 101 2.01 -3.36 -3.23
C GLN A 101 0.67 -3.75 -2.60
N THR A 102 0.53 -3.64 -1.28
CA THR A 102 -0.73 -3.94 -0.56
C THR A 102 -1.84 -2.97 -0.95
N LEU A 103 -1.52 -1.67 -1.05
CA LEU A 103 -2.47 -0.64 -1.50
C LEU A 103 -2.90 -0.88 -2.96
N ALA A 104 -1.95 -1.18 -3.85
CA ALA A 104 -2.25 -1.52 -5.24
C ALA A 104 -3.12 -2.78 -5.34
N ALA A 105 -2.78 -3.85 -4.63
CA ALA A 105 -3.55 -5.09 -4.62
C ALA A 105 -4.97 -4.88 -4.06
N SER A 106 -5.16 -3.98 -3.10
CA SER A 106 -6.48 -3.73 -2.48
C SER A 106 -7.54 -3.22 -3.45
N THR A 107 -7.14 -2.71 -4.62
CA THR A 107 -8.06 -2.32 -5.69
C THR A 107 -8.59 -3.51 -6.51
N TYR A 108 -8.12 -4.74 -6.22
CA TYR A 108 -8.54 -5.99 -6.87
C TYR A 108 -8.98 -7.06 -5.84
N PRO A 109 -10.00 -6.79 -4.99
CA PRO A 109 -10.40 -7.69 -3.90
C PRO A 109 -10.77 -9.11 -4.39
N LEU A 110 -11.40 -9.23 -5.56
CA LEU A 110 -11.71 -10.54 -6.13
C LEU A 110 -10.44 -11.34 -6.47
N GLU A 111 -9.43 -10.69 -7.04
CA GLU A 111 -8.17 -11.34 -7.41
C GLU A 111 -7.39 -11.79 -6.17
N ILE A 112 -7.49 -11.06 -5.05
CA ILE A 112 -6.91 -11.48 -3.77
C ILE A 112 -7.54 -12.79 -3.27
N ILE A 113 -8.86 -12.93 -3.35
CA ILE A 113 -9.54 -14.19 -3.01
C ILE A 113 -9.09 -15.31 -3.95
N GLN A 114 -9.00 -15.03 -5.25
CA GLN A 114 -8.54 -16.01 -6.23
C GLN A 114 -7.10 -16.45 -5.97
N LEU A 115 -6.22 -15.52 -5.60
CA LEU A 115 -4.85 -15.79 -5.20
C LEU A 115 -4.79 -16.70 -3.96
N GLN A 116 -5.60 -16.42 -2.93
CA GLN A 116 -5.67 -17.27 -1.74
C GLN A 116 -6.08 -18.71 -2.09
N GLN A 117 -7.12 -18.87 -2.92
CA GLN A 117 -7.56 -20.19 -3.38
C GLN A 117 -6.49 -20.88 -4.23
N TRP A 118 -5.81 -20.13 -5.10
CA TRP A 118 -4.75 -20.65 -5.94
C TRP A 118 -3.56 -21.12 -5.10
N MET A 119 -3.13 -20.35 -4.09
CA MET A 119 -2.11 -20.77 -3.12
C MET A 119 -2.54 -22.05 -2.39
N GLY A 120 -3.82 -22.14 -2.03
CA GLY A 120 -4.41 -23.34 -1.42
C GLY A 120 -4.34 -24.59 -2.30
N ARG A 121 -4.47 -24.45 -3.63
CA ARG A 121 -4.31 -25.53 -4.61
C ARG A 121 -2.86 -25.83 -4.96
N ASN A 122 -1.96 -24.86 -4.80
CA ASN A 122 -0.57 -24.92 -5.23
C ASN A 122 0.44 -24.95 -4.07
N LYS A 123 0.06 -25.51 -2.90
CA LYS A 123 0.88 -25.51 -1.67
C LYS A 123 2.27 -26.14 -1.84
N ASN A 124 2.43 -27.01 -2.83
CA ASN A 124 3.66 -27.74 -3.11
C ASN A 124 4.64 -26.96 -3.99
N LEU A 125 4.21 -25.85 -4.62
CA LEU A 125 5.11 -24.98 -5.37
C LEU A 125 5.95 -24.15 -4.40
N LYS A 126 7.23 -23.98 -4.75
CA LYS A 126 8.24 -23.22 -3.99
C LYS A 126 9.15 -22.46 -4.93
N ASP A 127 9.75 -21.39 -4.40
CA ASP A 127 10.80 -20.62 -5.04
C ASP A 127 10.49 -20.30 -6.52
N LYS A 128 11.42 -20.59 -7.42
CA LYS A 128 11.29 -20.35 -8.86
C LYS A 128 10.03 -20.97 -9.48
N ALA A 129 9.65 -22.17 -9.06
CA ALA A 129 8.46 -22.84 -9.60
C ALA A 129 7.16 -22.14 -9.19
N LEU A 130 7.12 -21.57 -7.98
CA LEU A 130 6.01 -20.74 -7.51
C LEU A 130 5.93 -19.45 -8.34
N ALA A 131 7.06 -18.75 -8.47
CA ALA A 131 7.16 -17.50 -9.23
C ALA A 131 6.75 -17.69 -10.70
N GLU A 132 7.22 -18.76 -11.36
CA GLU A 132 6.84 -19.07 -12.75
C GLU A 132 5.37 -19.45 -12.90
N ALA A 133 4.77 -20.09 -11.90
CA ALA A 133 3.37 -20.49 -11.95
C ALA A 133 2.42 -19.32 -11.69
N VAL A 134 2.74 -18.44 -10.73
CA VAL A 134 1.93 -17.24 -10.46
C VAL A 134 2.02 -16.23 -11.62
N ALA A 135 3.19 -16.11 -12.26
CA ALA A 135 3.39 -15.19 -13.39
C ALA A 135 2.55 -15.55 -14.63
N LYS A 136 2.02 -16.77 -14.71
CA LYS A 136 1.10 -17.22 -15.77
C LYS A 136 -0.36 -16.87 -15.48
N GLN A 137 -0.69 -16.43 -14.26
CA GLN A 137 -2.04 -16.01 -13.93
C GLN A 137 -2.31 -14.62 -14.52
N PRO A 138 -3.53 -14.35 -15.01
CA PRO A 138 -3.87 -13.10 -15.68
C PRO A 138 -4.12 -11.93 -14.69
N TRP A 139 -3.44 -11.94 -13.54
CA TRP A 139 -3.57 -10.93 -12.50
C TRP A 139 -2.54 -9.82 -12.66
N ASP A 140 -2.83 -8.65 -12.08
CA ASP A 140 -1.88 -7.55 -12.01
C ASP A 140 -0.59 -7.96 -11.25
N PRO A 141 0.60 -7.41 -11.58
CA PRO A 141 1.83 -7.70 -10.84
C PRO A 141 1.74 -7.45 -9.33
N SER A 142 0.91 -6.50 -8.88
CA SER A 142 0.67 -6.27 -7.44
C SER A 142 0.04 -7.48 -6.75
N ILE A 143 -0.86 -8.19 -7.43
CA ILE A 143 -1.50 -9.42 -6.97
C ILE A 143 -0.53 -10.59 -7.08
N GLN A 144 0.13 -10.76 -8.24
CA GLN A 144 1.09 -11.85 -8.44
C GLN A 144 2.19 -11.85 -7.37
N GLY A 145 2.72 -10.68 -7.04
CA GLY A 145 3.76 -10.53 -6.03
C GLY A 145 3.30 -10.87 -4.60
N LEU A 146 2.00 -10.83 -4.30
CA LEU A 146 1.50 -11.16 -2.95
C LEU A 146 1.60 -12.65 -2.63
N VAL A 147 1.89 -13.51 -3.63
CA VAL A 147 2.13 -14.94 -3.38
C VAL A 147 3.29 -15.19 -2.42
N GLU A 148 4.25 -14.26 -2.37
CA GLU A 148 5.41 -14.29 -1.45
C GLU A 148 5.03 -13.79 -0.05
N PHE A 149 3.79 -13.35 0.18
CA PHE A 149 3.31 -12.77 1.43
C PHE A 149 1.97 -13.40 1.86
N PRO A 150 1.95 -14.70 2.19
CA PRO A 150 0.71 -15.41 2.51
C PRO A 150 -0.04 -14.80 3.70
N ASP A 151 0.67 -14.24 4.68
CA ASP A 151 0.05 -13.58 5.84
C ASP A 151 -0.65 -12.26 5.43
N VAL A 152 -0.17 -11.57 4.39
CA VAL A 152 -0.83 -10.36 3.85
C VAL A 152 -2.06 -10.77 3.05
N VAL A 153 -1.96 -11.80 2.20
CA VAL A 153 -3.10 -12.36 1.47
C VAL A 153 -4.19 -12.79 2.45
N GLN A 154 -3.82 -13.56 3.47
CA GLN A 154 -4.75 -14.00 4.51
C GLN A 154 -5.44 -12.81 5.19
N ARG A 155 -4.69 -11.79 5.60
CA ARG A 155 -5.27 -10.58 6.19
C ARG A 155 -6.30 -9.91 5.30
N MET A 156 -5.97 -9.76 4.02
CA MET A 156 -6.86 -9.13 3.06
C MET A 156 -8.10 -9.96 2.78
N THR A 157 -8.01 -11.30 2.80
CA THR A 157 -9.16 -12.19 2.59
C THR A 157 -10.02 -12.40 3.83
N ASP A 158 -9.42 -12.43 5.02
CA ASP A 158 -10.14 -12.63 6.29
C ASP A 158 -11.04 -11.42 6.60
N ASN A 159 -10.70 -10.24 6.06
CA ASN A 159 -11.53 -9.05 6.09
C ASN A 159 -11.65 -8.42 4.71
N ILE A 160 -12.42 -9.06 3.82
CA ILE A 160 -12.58 -8.57 2.45
C ILE A 160 -13.24 -7.19 2.37
N GLN A 161 -14.12 -6.86 3.32
CA GLN A 161 -14.73 -5.53 3.38
C GLN A 161 -13.67 -4.46 3.64
N TRP A 162 -12.78 -4.67 4.61
CA TRP A 162 -11.64 -3.78 4.85
C TRP A 162 -10.77 -3.63 3.61
N THR A 163 -10.48 -4.72 2.91
CA THR A 163 -9.70 -4.70 1.66
C THR A 163 -10.38 -3.83 0.60
N SER A 164 -11.69 -3.99 0.41
CA SER A 164 -12.45 -3.16 -0.52
C SER A 164 -12.49 -1.69 -0.10
N ASP A 165 -12.71 -1.40 1.18
CA ASP A 165 -12.71 -0.03 1.72
C ASP A 165 -11.34 0.65 1.49
N LEU A 166 -10.25 -0.08 1.73
CA LEU A 166 -8.88 0.39 1.51
C LEU A 166 -8.63 0.71 0.03
N GLY A 167 -9.01 -0.20 -0.87
CA GLY A 167 -8.86 0.00 -2.30
C GLY A 167 -9.68 1.18 -2.82
N ASN A 168 -10.94 1.29 -2.40
CA ASN A 168 -11.83 2.40 -2.76
C ASN A 168 -11.27 3.73 -2.26
N ALA A 169 -10.81 3.80 -1.01
CA ALA A 169 -10.20 5.01 -0.46
C ALA A 169 -8.91 5.38 -1.20
N PHE A 170 -8.08 4.40 -1.56
CA PHE A 170 -6.84 4.64 -2.30
C PHE A 170 -7.12 5.18 -3.71
N LEU A 171 -8.14 4.67 -4.40
CA LEU A 171 -8.56 5.18 -5.71
C LEU A 171 -9.18 6.58 -5.63
N ALA A 172 -10.02 6.85 -4.62
CA ALA A 172 -10.77 8.10 -4.52
C ALA A 172 -9.95 9.26 -3.93
N GLN A 173 -9.04 8.97 -3.00
CA GLN A 173 -8.32 9.98 -2.21
C GLN A 173 -6.92 9.54 -1.81
N GLN A 174 -6.13 9.07 -2.77
CA GLN A 174 -4.76 8.58 -2.60
C GLN A 174 -3.88 9.45 -1.68
N SER A 175 -3.87 10.78 -1.88
CA SER A 175 -3.06 11.70 -1.06
C SER A 175 -3.46 11.66 0.42
N ASP A 176 -4.75 11.55 0.70
CA ASP A 176 -5.28 11.56 2.07
C ASP A 176 -4.98 10.21 2.75
N VAL A 177 -5.04 9.10 2.01
CA VAL A 177 -4.60 7.76 2.47
C VAL A 177 -3.11 7.76 2.82
N MET A 178 -2.26 8.32 1.96
CA MET A 178 -0.82 8.40 2.23
C MET A 178 -0.51 9.33 3.41
N ALA A 179 -1.25 10.42 3.56
CA ALA A 179 -1.15 11.28 4.73
C ALA A 179 -1.55 10.54 6.03
N ALA A 180 -2.59 9.71 5.98
CA ALA A 180 -2.99 8.87 7.11
C ALA A 180 -1.88 7.88 7.51
N VAL A 181 -1.24 7.22 6.53
CA VAL A 181 -0.08 6.36 6.79
C VAL A 181 1.01 7.12 7.55
N GLN A 182 1.33 8.34 7.11
CA GLN A 182 2.35 9.17 7.75
C GLN A 182 1.95 9.59 9.17
N ARG A 183 0.67 9.95 9.40
CA ARG A 183 0.16 10.22 10.76
C ARG A 183 0.32 9.01 11.67
N MET A 184 -0.04 7.82 11.17
CA MET A 184 0.08 6.58 11.94
C MET A 184 1.55 6.22 12.23
N ARG A 185 2.46 6.41 11.28
CA ARG A 185 3.91 6.25 11.51
C ARG A 185 4.45 7.24 12.54
N ALA A 186 4.06 8.51 12.45
CA ALA A 186 4.47 9.53 13.41
C ALA A 186 3.96 9.21 14.81
N LYS A 187 2.73 8.70 14.93
CA LYS A 187 2.14 8.25 16.20
C LYS A 187 2.92 7.07 16.79
N ALA A 188 3.28 6.08 15.98
CA ALA A 188 4.10 4.95 16.43
C ALA A 188 5.53 5.38 16.83
N GLN A 189 6.13 6.32 16.09
CA GLN A 189 7.46 6.84 16.42
C GLN A 189 7.43 7.65 17.73
N GLY A 190 6.42 8.50 17.92
CA GLY A 190 6.23 9.31 19.13
C GLY A 190 5.96 8.48 20.39
N THR A 191 5.39 7.29 20.24
CA THR A 191 5.18 6.32 21.34
C THR A 191 6.35 5.33 21.52
N GLY A 192 7.39 5.43 20.67
CA GLY A 192 8.55 4.54 20.72
C GLY A 192 8.30 3.12 20.19
N ASN A 193 7.18 2.91 19.51
CA ASN A 193 6.76 1.64 18.90
C ASN A 193 7.23 1.49 17.44
N LEU A 194 7.80 2.53 16.84
CA LEU A 194 8.46 2.47 15.53
C LEU A 194 9.93 2.86 15.66
N LYS A 195 10.83 1.91 15.42
CA LYS A 195 12.29 2.05 15.55
C LYS A 195 13.01 1.23 14.48
N THR A 196 14.21 1.65 14.13
CA THR A 196 15.14 0.81 13.36
C THR A 196 15.42 -0.50 14.12
N SER A 197 15.49 -1.59 13.38
CA SER A 197 15.73 -2.95 13.86
C SER A 197 16.72 -3.67 12.93
N ALA A 198 16.94 -4.97 13.14
CA ALA A 198 17.74 -5.78 12.23
C ALA A 198 17.02 -6.06 10.89
N GLN A 199 15.69 -5.92 10.87
CA GLN A 199 14.83 -6.24 9.73
C GLN A 199 14.48 -5.00 8.91
N THR A 200 14.32 -3.85 9.57
CA THR A 200 13.84 -2.61 8.97
C THR A 200 14.62 -1.41 9.44
N THR A 201 14.96 -0.52 8.52
CA THR A 201 15.51 0.80 8.81
C THR A 201 14.37 1.82 8.77
N VAL A 202 14.29 2.66 9.80
CA VAL A 202 13.34 3.78 9.90
C VAL A 202 14.11 5.08 9.77
N GLN A 203 13.71 5.93 8.84
CA GLN A 203 14.28 7.26 8.65
C GLN A 203 13.19 8.32 8.65
N THR A 204 13.51 9.49 9.18
CA THR A 204 12.64 10.67 9.11
C THR A 204 13.37 11.73 8.30
N GLU A 205 12.79 12.12 7.17
CA GLU A 205 13.34 13.13 6.27
C GLU A 205 12.39 14.33 6.17
N THR A 206 12.95 15.54 6.18
CA THR A 206 12.17 16.75 5.89
C THR A 206 12.20 16.97 4.39
N VAL A 207 11.05 16.81 3.73
CA VAL A 207 10.93 17.09 2.29
C VAL A 207 10.91 18.60 2.02
N PRO A 208 11.18 19.07 0.79
CA PRO A 208 11.24 20.51 0.48
C PRO A 208 9.99 21.34 0.85
N SER A 209 8.82 20.69 1.00
CA SER A 209 7.60 21.33 1.48
C SER A 209 7.59 21.62 2.99
N GLY A 210 8.63 21.23 3.73
CA GLY A 210 8.75 21.38 5.19
C GLY A 210 8.09 20.25 6.00
N ASN A 211 7.41 19.31 5.33
CA ASN A 211 6.79 18.16 5.98
C ASN A 211 7.83 17.09 6.33
N GLN A 212 7.63 16.41 7.45
CA GLN A 212 8.40 15.22 7.79
C GLN A 212 7.77 13.99 7.13
N VAL A 213 8.60 13.18 6.49
CA VAL A 213 8.22 11.89 5.91
C VAL A 213 9.01 10.80 6.61
N ILE A 214 8.29 9.82 7.15
CA ILE A 214 8.86 8.64 7.79
C ILE A 214 8.86 7.51 6.75
N THR A 215 10.05 7.04 6.39
CA THR A 215 10.26 5.91 5.49
C THR A 215 10.58 4.67 6.31
N ILE A 216 10.07 3.52 5.85
CA ILE A 216 10.37 2.22 6.44
C ILE A 216 10.90 1.35 5.31
N GLN A 217 12.17 1.00 5.38
CA GLN A 217 12.82 0.20 4.35
C GLN A 217 13.31 -1.12 4.92
N PRO A 218 13.23 -2.23 4.16
CA PRO A 218 13.93 -3.45 4.55
C PRO A 218 15.43 -3.16 4.70
N THR A 219 16.06 -3.67 5.77
CA THR A 219 17.51 -3.56 5.94
C THR A 219 18.26 -4.41 4.90
N ASN A 220 17.61 -5.47 4.41
CA ASN A 220 18.07 -6.28 3.27
C ASN A 220 17.03 -6.20 2.15
N SER A 221 17.42 -5.75 0.95
CA SER A 221 16.52 -5.64 -0.20
C SER A 221 15.96 -6.98 -0.68
N ASP A 222 16.66 -8.08 -0.37
CA ASP A 222 16.26 -9.45 -0.70
C ASP A 222 15.44 -10.11 0.41
N VAL A 223 15.00 -9.38 1.44
CA VAL A 223 14.15 -9.96 2.50
C VAL A 223 13.18 -8.90 3.00
N VAL A 224 11.89 -9.09 2.70
CA VAL A 224 10.84 -8.19 3.18
C VAL A 224 10.09 -8.87 4.30
N TYR A 225 10.19 -8.30 5.50
CA TYR A 225 9.45 -8.77 6.67
C TYR A 225 8.06 -8.12 6.72
N VAL A 226 7.05 -8.91 7.06
CA VAL A 226 5.68 -8.42 7.31
C VAL A 226 5.53 -8.16 8.81
N PRO A 227 5.36 -6.89 9.25
CA PRO A 227 5.12 -6.59 10.66
C PRO A 227 3.80 -7.20 11.16
N SER A 228 3.85 -7.80 12.34
CA SER A 228 2.67 -8.25 13.11
C SER A 228 2.61 -7.44 14.40
N TYR A 229 1.54 -6.68 14.60
CA TYR A 229 1.36 -5.80 15.74
C TYR A 229 -0.12 -5.50 15.97
N ASP A 230 -0.51 -5.31 17.23
CA ASP A 230 -1.85 -4.84 17.58
C ASP A 230 -1.90 -3.29 17.46
N PRO A 231 -2.78 -2.71 16.61
CA PRO A 231 -2.94 -1.28 16.47
C PRO A 231 -3.23 -0.57 17.80
N THR A 232 -3.94 -1.21 18.73
CA THR A 232 -4.23 -0.63 20.04
C THR A 232 -2.99 -0.51 20.93
N VAL A 233 -2.01 -1.43 20.78
CA VAL A 233 -0.74 -1.39 21.49
C VAL A 233 0.19 -0.34 20.87
N VAL A 234 0.24 -0.29 19.53
CA VAL A 234 1.15 0.60 18.80
C VAL A 234 0.67 2.04 18.82
N TYR A 235 -0.64 2.26 18.66
CA TYR A 235 -1.23 3.58 18.47
C TYR A 235 -2.12 4.02 19.65
N GLY A 236 -2.40 3.16 20.64
CA GLY A 236 -3.39 3.44 21.67
C GLY A 236 -4.83 3.21 21.19
N ALA A 237 -5.82 3.63 21.98
CA ALA A 237 -7.23 3.42 21.65
C ALA A 237 -7.64 4.07 20.31
N ALA A 238 -8.47 3.37 19.54
CA ALA A 238 -9.08 3.89 18.33
C ALA A 238 -10.09 5.01 18.65
N PRO A 239 -10.36 5.93 17.71
CA PRO A 239 -11.51 6.83 17.81
C PRO A 239 -12.82 6.04 18.00
N PRO A 240 -13.71 6.42 18.93
CA PRO A 240 -14.94 5.66 19.19
C PRO A 240 -15.85 5.48 17.97
N ALA A 241 -15.85 6.47 17.06
CA ALA A 241 -16.63 6.42 15.82
C ALA A 241 -16.01 5.49 14.76
N TYR A 242 -14.70 5.26 14.82
CA TYR A 242 -13.93 4.50 13.84
C TYR A 242 -13.02 3.51 14.57
N PRO A 243 -13.56 2.37 15.03
CA PRO A 243 -12.73 1.34 15.66
C PRO A 243 -11.71 0.79 14.66
N TYR A 244 -10.57 0.31 15.17
CA TYR A 244 -9.65 -0.45 14.34
C TYR A 244 -10.31 -1.72 13.84
N TYR A 245 -10.01 -2.08 12.58
CA TYR A 245 -10.52 -3.31 11.99
C TYR A 245 -9.99 -4.52 12.77
N PRO A 246 -10.88 -5.46 13.18
CA PRO A 246 -10.45 -6.62 13.94
C PRO A 246 -9.61 -7.54 13.05
N TYR A 247 -8.42 -7.88 13.52
CA TYR A 247 -7.58 -8.91 12.92
C TYR A 247 -6.92 -9.72 14.03
N THR A 248 -7.02 -11.05 13.94
CA THR A 248 -6.29 -11.93 14.86
C THR A 248 -4.85 -12.01 14.39
N TYR A 249 -3.97 -11.27 15.06
CA TYR A 249 -2.54 -11.36 14.82
C TYR A 249 -2.07 -12.77 15.21
N PRO A 250 -1.46 -13.53 14.29
CA PRO A 250 -0.84 -14.79 14.66
C PRO A 250 0.19 -14.45 15.74
N GLY A 251 -0.02 -15.04 16.90
CA GLY A 251 0.80 -14.84 18.07
C GLY A 251 2.15 -15.48 17.86
#